data_AF-A0A9W8LFN5-F1
#
_entry.id   AF-A0A9W8LFN5-F1
#
_cell.length_a   1.000
_cell.length_b   1.000
_cell.length_c   1.000
_cell.angle_alpha   90.00
_cell.angle_beta   90.00
_cell.angle_gamma   90.00
#
_symmetry.space_group_name_H-M   'P 1'
#
loop_
_entity.id
_entity.type
_entity.pdbx_description
1 polymer ?
#
loop_
_entity_poly.entity_id
_entity_poly.type
_entity_poly.pdbx_seq_one_letter_code
_entity_poly.pdbx_strand_id
1 'polypeptide(L)'
;MRSASVIVSAAALIALQLLGSGTLVSAKCSFDEISVDTNPGFQITINDDYKLVEDISANVKYGLYCDTQPSNVDGVDRWFKVPVSAAGIRIPIASGFVEALGLRSKVAAIESPGNLTNICFDTSKITTLDEPKGSEISGIDVIFSANASSDGSQSVRLPSNDDLLPLQKAEWLKFFAAFFNQEKSAASLFTLISDSYNCHRGNMRNLKTPPHAYWVQYSDDSDKKTYNIIVSAYQKELLAGAGATNDTNKALDDPTDVTSFQNAVKDASYVFDQTDLQDYGQRINEWYSDFGYTDPRNTDVNFLLQRQIWRTEQYVSKSGVSNFPEFAYVRPDLVLQDVISVVVPTYNTKYQRRWMSWFGSTNEDSETIDPSNYDCENSWMSVVDQCDVRSDFDGTAPSSSDDSGDGDGSSDKEGDKDGGSSSSGHGRTGKTVGGVIAGVVFIVLAFVALHYYNRYRRQARIRTLSQSGYNGHEHIGLSARYSG
;
A
#
# COMPACT_ATOMS: atom_id res chain seq x y z
N MET A 1 26.02 58.13 44.15
CA MET A 1 25.67 56.88 44.84
C MET A 1 25.41 55.82 43.78
N ARG A 2 26.26 54.78 43.76
CA ARG A 2 26.16 53.43 43.16
C ARG A 2 25.56 53.33 41.74
N SER A 3 26.34 53.18 40.67
CA SER A 3 27.14 52.00 40.24
C SER A 3 26.30 50.78 39.86
N ALA A 4 26.30 50.44 38.57
CA ALA A 4 26.56 49.08 38.09
C ALA A 4 26.91 49.14 36.58
N SER A 5 28.21 49.14 36.30
CA SER A 5 28.80 48.75 35.02
C SER A 5 28.76 47.23 34.89
N VAL A 6 28.49 46.70 33.70
CA VAL A 6 29.09 45.43 33.25
C VAL A 6 29.50 45.61 31.78
N ILE A 7 30.81 45.59 31.57
CA ILE A 7 31.50 45.42 30.29
C ILE A 7 32.07 43.99 30.31
N VAL A 8 32.43 43.46 29.14
CA VAL A 8 33.40 42.37 28.88
C VAL A 8 32.73 40.98 28.81
N SER A 9 32.92 40.09 27.82
CA SER A 9 33.95 39.95 26.78
C SER A 9 33.44 39.10 25.61
N ALA A 10 33.90 39.40 24.40
CA ALA A 10 34.00 38.42 23.32
C ALA A 10 35.20 37.51 23.60
N ALA A 11 34.94 36.22 23.82
CA ALA A 11 36.00 35.21 23.93
C ALA A 11 36.23 34.57 22.56
N ALA A 12 37.35 34.93 21.94
CA ALA A 12 37.94 34.20 20.83
C ALA A 12 38.49 32.86 21.37
N LEU A 13 37.96 31.74 20.89
CA LEU A 13 38.56 30.43 21.10
C LEU A 13 39.54 30.15 19.97
N ILE A 14 40.82 30.28 20.32
CA ILE A 14 41.97 29.81 19.56
C ILE A 14 41.92 28.27 19.61
N ALA A 15 41.61 27.63 18.48
CA ALA A 15 41.86 26.21 18.31
C ALA A 15 43.29 26.01 17.78
N LEU A 16 44.11 25.41 18.63
CA LEU A 16 45.50 25.07 18.41
C LEU A 16 45.63 24.06 17.25
N GLN A 17 46.34 24.43 16.18
CA GLN A 17 46.78 23.48 15.15
C GLN A 17 47.85 22.56 15.73
N LEU A 18 47.44 21.36 16.17
CA LEU A 18 48.34 20.23 16.34
C LEU A 18 48.40 19.50 14.99
N LEU A 19 49.47 19.75 14.23
CA LEU A 19 49.95 18.86 13.18
C LEU A 19 50.45 17.57 13.85
N GLY A 20 49.50 16.70 14.20
CA GLY A 20 49.78 15.30 14.44
C GLY A 20 49.82 14.61 13.09
N SER A 21 50.92 13.92 12.80
CA SER A 21 51.06 12.95 11.72
C SER A 21 50.12 11.77 11.98
N GLY A 22 48.80 12.02 11.91
CA GLY A 22 47.81 10.98 11.89
C GLY A 22 47.94 10.30 10.55
N THR A 23 48.44 9.06 10.57
CA THR A 23 47.95 8.06 9.62
C THR A 23 46.45 8.27 9.48
N LEU A 24 45.99 8.59 8.27
CA LEU A 24 44.59 8.47 7.90
C LEU A 24 44.22 7.01 8.19
N VAL A 25 43.71 6.76 9.40
CA VAL A 25 42.95 5.55 9.67
C VAL A 25 41.75 5.72 8.76
N SER A 26 41.72 4.98 7.64
CA SER A 26 40.51 4.85 6.82
C SER A 26 39.41 4.57 7.83
N ALA A 27 38.40 5.44 7.90
CA ALA A 27 37.31 5.24 8.82
C ALA A 27 36.72 3.87 8.46
N LYS A 28 36.92 2.88 9.34
CA LYS A 28 36.35 1.55 9.16
C LYS A 28 34.87 1.73 8.85
N CYS A 29 34.39 1.03 7.84
CA CYS A 29 32.99 1.12 7.50
C CYS A 29 32.16 0.63 8.69
N SER A 30 31.30 1.51 9.18
CA SER A 30 30.31 1.14 10.19
C SER A 30 29.06 0.71 9.45
N PHE A 31 28.70 -0.56 9.57
CA PHE A 31 27.42 -1.07 9.12
C PHE A 31 26.44 -1.10 10.30
N ASP A 32 25.20 -0.72 10.05
CA ASP A 32 24.16 -0.76 11.06
C ASP A 32 23.62 -2.20 11.20
N GLU A 33 23.70 -2.75 12.40
CA GLU A 33 23.05 -4.01 12.73
C GLU A 33 21.54 -3.79 12.87
N ILE A 34 20.76 -4.64 12.21
CA ILE A 34 19.29 -4.60 12.21
C ILE A 34 18.72 -6.00 12.38
N SER A 35 17.53 -6.10 12.98
CA SER A 35 16.78 -7.35 13.06
C SER A 35 15.98 -7.61 11.79
N VAL A 36 15.74 -8.89 11.52
CA VAL A 36 14.78 -9.37 10.53
C VAL A 36 13.64 -10.02 11.31
N ASP A 37 12.42 -9.49 11.20
CA ASP A 37 11.34 -9.65 12.17
C ASP A 37 10.24 -10.61 11.71
N THR A 38 10.07 -10.81 10.39
CA THR A 38 8.92 -11.55 9.83
C THR A 38 9.27 -12.86 9.14
N ASN A 39 10.55 -13.27 9.19
CA ASN A 39 11.09 -14.36 8.39
C ASN A 39 10.77 -14.21 6.88
N PRO A 40 11.20 -13.10 6.24
CA PRO A 40 10.84 -12.73 4.87
C PRO A 40 11.59 -13.52 3.78
N GLY A 41 12.40 -14.51 4.16
CA GLY A 41 13.20 -15.31 3.21
C GLY A 41 14.55 -14.69 2.82
N PHE A 42 15.06 -13.73 3.61
CA PHE A 42 16.42 -13.22 3.50
C PHE A 42 17.08 -13.10 4.87
N GLN A 43 18.41 -12.98 4.88
CA GLN A 43 19.20 -12.66 6.07
C GLN A 43 20.28 -11.62 5.77
N ILE A 44 20.68 -10.85 6.79
CA ILE A 44 21.78 -9.89 6.73
C ILE A 44 22.73 -10.18 7.89
N THR A 45 24.01 -10.39 7.58
CA THR A 45 25.07 -10.65 8.56
C THR A 45 26.13 -9.58 8.46
N ILE A 46 26.34 -8.83 9.54
CA ILE A 46 27.36 -7.79 9.62
C ILE A 46 28.70 -8.39 10.05
N ASN A 47 29.78 -8.00 9.37
CA ASN A 47 31.16 -8.27 9.76
C ASN A 47 31.93 -6.94 9.87
N ASP A 48 33.19 -6.99 10.30
CA ASP A 48 34.00 -5.79 10.56
C ASP A 48 34.11 -4.83 9.37
N ASP A 49 34.37 -5.35 8.16
CA ASP A 49 34.68 -4.53 6.97
C ASP A 49 33.76 -4.85 5.76
N TYR A 50 32.79 -5.76 5.94
CA TYR A 50 31.79 -6.11 4.93
C TYR A 50 30.49 -6.63 5.58
N LYS A 51 29.41 -6.70 4.83
CA LYS A 51 28.17 -7.41 5.23
C LYS A 51 27.76 -8.40 4.17
N LEU A 52 27.13 -9.49 4.62
CA LEU A 52 26.56 -10.51 3.74
C LEU A 52 25.05 -10.32 3.74
N VAL A 53 24.48 -10.27 2.54
CA VAL A 53 23.04 -10.22 2.31
C VAL A 53 22.69 -11.46 1.54
N GLU A 54 21.84 -12.33 2.10
CA GLU A 54 21.52 -13.61 1.48
C GLU A 54 20.02 -13.72 1.25
N ASP A 55 19.67 -13.99 0.00
CA ASP A 55 18.34 -14.37 -0.43
C ASP A 55 18.21 -15.88 -0.31
N ILE A 56 17.60 -16.31 0.79
CA ILE A 56 17.46 -17.72 1.15
C ILE A 56 16.56 -18.44 0.14
N SER A 57 15.53 -17.74 -0.35
CA SER A 57 14.57 -18.32 -1.28
C SER A 57 15.13 -18.59 -2.67
N ALA A 58 16.06 -17.77 -3.14
CA ALA A 58 16.75 -17.98 -4.42
C ALA A 58 18.10 -18.69 -4.27
N ASN A 59 18.56 -18.95 -3.04
CA ASN A 59 19.89 -19.50 -2.74
C ASN A 59 21.00 -18.65 -3.39
N VAL A 60 20.98 -17.34 -3.14
CA VAL A 60 21.98 -16.39 -3.64
C VAL A 60 22.50 -15.51 -2.50
N LYS A 61 23.82 -15.36 -2.43
CA LYS A 61 24.52 -14.58 -1.42
C LYS A 61 25.31 -13.43 -2.03
N TYR A 62 25.04 -12.23 -1.55
CA TYR A 62 25.68 -10.98 -1.96
C TYR A 62 26.63 -10.51 -0.86
N GLY A 63 27.85 -10.16 -1.24
CA GLY A 63 28.82 -9.53 -0.35
C GLY A 63 28.87 -8.03 -0.61
N LEU A 64 28.69 -7.22 0.43
CA LEU A 64 28.68 -5.77 0.34
C LEU A 64 29.88 -5.20 1.11
N TYR A 65 30.71 -4.42 0.45
CA TYR A 65 31.96 -3.90 1.00
C TYR A 65 32.13 -2.41 0.71
N CYS A 66 32.92 -1.69 1.51
CA CYS A 66 33.10 -0.26 1.30
C CYS A 66 34.36 0.09 0.50
N ASP A 67 35.52 -0.33 1.00
CA ASP A 67 36.81 0.09 0.44
C ASP A 67 37.41 -1.02 -0.40
N THR A 68 37.79 -2.12 0.26
CA THR A 68 38.47 -3.26 -0.36
C THR A 68 37.58 -4.48 -0.28
N GLN A 69 37.36 -5.12 -1.42
CA GLN A 69 36.62 -6.38 -1.47
C GLN A 69 37.39 -7.47 -0.72
N PRO A 70 36.77 -8.16 0.25
CA PRO A 70 37.37 -9.33 0.90
C PRO A 70 37.69 -10.44 -0.10
N SER A 71 38.86 -11.07 0.03
CA SER A 71 39.30 -12.15 -0.87
C SER A 71 39.00 -13.57 -0.38
N ASN A 72 38.73 -13.75 0.93
CA ASN A 72 38.67 -15.05 1.60
C ASN A 72 37.31 -15.29 2.29
N VAL A 73 36.22 -14.97 1.60
CA VAL A 73 34.86 -15.20 2.09
C VAL A 73 34.17 -16.16 1.14
N ASP A 74 33.96 -17.38 1.60
CA ASP A 74 33.44 -18.48 0.77
C ASP A 74 31.93 -18.34 0.50
N GLY A 75 31.53 -18.82 -0.68
CA GLY A 75 30.12 -18.95 -1.05
C GLY A 75 29.38 -17.63 -1.22
N VAL A 76 30.09 -16.55 -1.59
CA VAL A 76 29.52 -15.29 -2.06
C VAL A 76 29.45 -15.32 -3.57
N ASP A 77 28.24 -15.16 -4.13
CA ASP A 77 28.01 -15.20 -5.57
C ASP A 77 28.46 -13.91 -6.26
N ARG A 78 28.24 -12.76 -5.62
CA ARG A 78 28.48 -11.43 -6.18
C ARG A 78 28.91 -10.43 -5.12
N TRP A 79 29.75 -9.49 -5.52
CA TRP A 79 30.25 -8.44 -4.64
C TRP A 79 29.86 -7.06 -5.14
N PHE A 80 29.40 -6.21 -4.23
CA PHE A 80 29.03 -4.83 -4.51
C PHE A 80 29.72 -3.87 -3.57
N LYS A 81 30.26 -2.79 -4.15
CA LYS A 81 30.73 -1.66 -3.39
C LYS A 81 29.54 -0.87 -2.87
N VAL A 82 29.49 -0.56 -1.58
CA VAL A 82 28.42 0.21 -0.93
C VAL A 82 28.97 1.49 -0.28
N PRO A 83 28.18 2.58 -0.24
CA PRO A 83 26.83 2.70 -0.78
C PRO A 83 26.83 2.76 -2.31
N VAL A 84 25.86 2.07 -2.92
CA VAL A 84 25.61 2.12 -4.36
C VAL A 84 25.39 3.57 -4.81
N SER A 85 25.98 3.92 -5.95
CA SER A 85 25.90 5.27 -6.51
C SER A 85 25.02 5.34 -7.76
N ALA A 86 24.98 4.25 -8.55
CA ALA A 86 24.16 4.12 -9.75
C ALA A 86 23.42 2.77 -9.76
N ALA A 87 22.10 2.80 -9.57
CA ALA A 87 21.23 1.63 -9.57
C ALA A 87 20.37 1.55 -10.85
N GLY A 88 20.20 0.34 -11.36
CA GLY A 88 19.23 -0.03 -12.38
C GLY A 88 17.99 -0.70 -11.77
N ILE A 89 16.83 -0.50 -12.37
CA ILE A 89 15.55 -1.12 -11.94
C ILE A 89 14.92 -1.89 -13.09
N ARG A 90 14.65 -3.18 -12.89
CA ARG A 90 13.88 -4.07 -13.79
C ARG A 90 12.68 -4.74 -13.11
N ILE A 91 12.35 -4.31 -11.89
CA ILE A 91 11.21 -4.85 -11.15
C ILE A 91 10.44 -3.71 -10.47
N PRO A 92 9.11 -3.66 -10.62
CA PRO A 92 8.28 -2.58 -10.07
C PRO A 92 8.54 -2.27 -8.59
N ILE A 93 8.61 -3.27 -7.71
CA ILE A 93 8.76 -3.05 -6.26
C ILE A 93 10.02 -2.24 -5.88
N ALA A 94 11.09 -2.32 -6.68
CA ALA A 94 12.31 -1.54 -6.45
C ALA A 94 12.05 -0.03 -6.53
N SER A 95 11.14 0.40 -7.42
CA SER A 95 10.68 1.79 -7.53
C SER A 95 10.09 2.29 -6.21
N GLY A 96 9.24 1.48 -5.57
CA GLY A 96 8.65 1.79 -4.27
C GLY A 96 9.67 1.84 -3.14
N PHE A 97 10.67 0.94 -3.13
CA PHE A 97 11.74 1.00 -2.13
C PHE A 97 12.64 2.24 -2.30
N VAL A 98 12.95 2.61 -3.54
CA VAL A 98 13.68 3.85 -3.82
C VAL A 98 12.93 5.06 -3.30
N GLU A 99 11.62 5.11 -3.54
CA GLU A 99 10.74 6.17 -3.07
C GLU A 99 10.69 6.24 -1.54
N ALA A 100 10.46 5.10 -0.89
CA ALA A 100 10.36 4.98 0.57
C ALA A 100 11.63 5.43 1.30
N LEU A 101 12.81 5.25 0.69
CA LEU A 101 14.12 5.59 1.26
C LEU A 101 14.70 6.92 0.75
N GLY A 102 13.98 7.65 -0.12
CA GLY A 102 14.47 8.91 -0.69
C GLY A 102 15.70 8.74 -1.60
N LEU A 103 15.84 7.59 -2.27
CA LEU A 103 17.02 7.21 -3.05
C LEU A 103 16.92 7.57 -4.54
N ARG A 104 15.99 8.45 -4.93
CA ARG A 104 15.69 8.76 -6.35
C ARG A 104 16.93 9.16 -7.14
N SER A 105 17.83 9.94 -6.53
CA SER A 105 19.08 10.41 -7.17
C SER A 105 20.10 9.30 -7.41
N LYS A 106 19.87 8.09 -6.91
CA LYS A 106 20.72 6.92 -7.10
C LYS A 106 20.28 6.07 -8.29
N VAL A 107 19.08 6.30 -8.84
CA VAL A 107 18.59 5.54 -9.99
C VAL A 107 19.15 6.14 -11.27
N ALA A 108 19.92 5.34 -11.99
CA ALA A 108 20.56 5.72 -13.25
C ALA A 108 19.93 5.02 -14.47
N ALA A 109 19.23 3.90 -14.26
CA ALA A 109 18.59 3.17 -15.35
C ALA A 109 17.29 2.48 -14.94
N ILE A 110 16.32 2.39 -15.85
CA ILE A 110 15.02 1.73 -15.64
C ILE A 110 14.61 0.94 -16.88
N GLU A 111 14.03 -0.24 -16.70
CA GLU A 111 13.37 -1.02 -17.75
C GLU A 111 12.02 -0.39 -18.12
N SER A 112 11.83 -0.10 -19.42
CA SER A 112 10.61 0.52 -19.93
C SER A 112 10.14 1.77 -19.14
N PRO A 113 10.92 2.87 -19.10
CA PRO A 113 10.55 4.09 -18.35
C PRO A 113 9.17 4.67 -18.68
N GLY A 114 8.62 4.38 -19.86
CA GLY A 114 7.26 4.78 -20.25
C GLY A 114 6.14 4.08 -19.47
N ASN A 115 6.43 2.93 -18.86
CA ASN A 115 5.49 2.16 -18.03
C ASN A 115 5.56 2.50 -16.54
N LEU A 116 6.50 3.36 -16.15
CA LEU A 116 6.72 3.76 -14.77
C LEU A 116 5.53 4.58 -14.24
N THR A 117 5.01 4.15 -13.10
CA THR A 117 3.96 4.88 -12.37
C THR A 117 4.54 5.80 -11.31
N ASN A 118 5.76 5.54 -10.83
CA ASN A 118 6.46 6.49 -9.99
C ASN A 118 6.94 7.72 -10.78
N ILE A 119 6.15 8.79 -10.71
CA ILE A 119 6.42 10.06 -11.40
C ILE A 119 7.57 10.89 -10.78
N CYS A 120 8.10 10.48 -9.63
CA CYS A 120 9.14 11.25 -8.93
C CYS A 120 10.53 11.04 -9.52
N PHE A 121 10.65 10.15 -10.49
CA PHE A 121 11.86 9.99 -11.28
C PHE A 121 11.95 11.03 -12.39
N ASP A 122 13.12 11.66 -12.50
CA ASP A 122 13.46 12.48 -13.65
C ASP A 122 13.85 11.55 -14.82
N THR A 123 12.86 11.12 -15.60
CA THR A 123 13.07 10.20 -16.73
C THR A 123 13.97 10.76 -17.82
N SER A 124 14.22 12.08 -17.86
CA SER A 124 15.18 12.70 -18.79
C SER A 124 16.64 12.37 -18.47
N LYS A 125 16.92 11.91 -17.23
CA LYS A 125 18.27 11.54 -16.75
C LYS A 125 18.46 10.04 -16.63
N ILE A 126 17.44 9.25 -16.96
CA ILE A 126 17.44 7.80 -16.79
C ILE A 126 17.78 7.12 -18.11
N THR A 127 18.73 6.19 -18.04
CA THR A 127 19.07 5.32 -19.17
C THR A 127 18.04 4.20 -19.27
N THR A 128 17.56 3.92 -20.47
CA THR A 128 16.62 2.83 -20.70
C THR A 128 17.33 1.47 -20.76
N LEU A 129 16.77 0.47 -20.08
CA LEU A 129 17.30 -0.90 -20.01
C LEU A 129 16.65 -1.87 -21.04
N ASP A 130 16.47 -1.46 -22.30
CA ASP A 130 15.76 -2.25 -23.32
C ASP A 130 16.62 -3.37 -23.98
N GLU A 131 17.94 -3.33 -23.80
CA GLU A 131 18.93 -4.28 -24.37
C GLU A 131 18.95 -5.65 -23.65
N PRO A 132 19.43 -6.74 -24.29
CA PRO A 132 19.16 -8.10 -23.85
C PRO A 132 19.76 -8.41 -22.48
N LYS A 133 18.91 -8.95 -21.61
CA LYS A 133 19.25 -9.55 -20.32
C LYS A 133 20.49 -10.45 -20.49
N GLY A 134 21.57 -10.14 -19.76
CA GLY A 134 22.77 -10.99 -19.69
C GLY A 134 24.12 -10.29 -19.85
N SER A 135 24.18 -9.02 -20.29
CA SER A 135 25.43 -8.25 -20.35
C SER A 135 25.49 -7.19 -19.25
N GLU A 136 26.69 -6.96 -18.69
CA GLU A 136 26.91 -5.87 -17.76
C GLU A 136 26.76 -4.51 -18.45
N ILE A 137 26.15 -3.57 -17.73
CA ILE A 137 25.84 -2.24 -18.23
C ILE A 137 26.83 -1.26 -17.64
N SER A 138 27.63 -0.63 -18.51
CA SER A 138 28.64 0.35 -18.11
C SER A 138 27.99 1.52 -17.37
N GLY A 139 28.59 1.94 -16.25
CA GLY A 139 28.11 3.07 -15.45
C GLY A 139 26.99 2.74 -14.47
N ILE A 140 26.62 1.46 -14.33
CA ILE A 140 25.67 0.97 -13.33
C ILE A 140 26.41 0.08 -12.32
N ASP A 141 26.14 0.25 -11.03
CA ASP A 141 26.76 -0.53 -9.96
C ASP A 141 25.96 -1.80 -9.65
N VAL A 142 24.62 -1.70 -9.68
CA VAL A 142 23.69 -2.77 -9.30
C VAL A 142 22.43 -2.67 -10.15
N ILE A 143 21.81 -3.81 -10.48
CA ILE A 143 20.51 -3.88 -11.15
C ILE A 143 19.56 -4.75 -10.34
N PHE A 144 18.49 -4.15 -9.83
CA PHE A 144 17.45 -4.87 -9.09
C PHE A 144 16.42 -5.46 -10.04
N SER A 145 16.18 -6.76 -9.97
CA SER A 145 15.28 -7.48 -10.88
C SER A 145 14.53 -8.63 -10.19
N ALA A 146 13.58 -9.25 -10.89
CA ALA A 146 12.88 -10.44 -10.40
C ALA A 146 13.72 -11.72 -10.50
N ASN A 147 14.88 -11.69 -11.17
CA ASN A 147 15.71 -12.87 -11.45
C ASN A 147 17.18 -12.58 -11.13
N ALA A 148 17.78 -13.37 -10.23
CA ALA A 148 19.15 -13.18 -9.78
C ALA A 148 20.23 -13.29 -10.88
N SER A 149 19.86 -13.75 -12.09
CA SER A 149 20.78 -13.98 -13.20
C SER A 149 20.51 -13.07 -14.41
N SER A 150 19.65 -12.05 -14.30
CA SER A 150 19.25 -11.23 -15.45
C SER A 150 20.36 -10.35 -16.00
N ASP A 151 21.32 -9.92 -15.17
CA ASP A 151 22.30 -8.88 -15.53
C ASP A 151 23.72 -9.20 -15.03
N GLY A 152 24.33 -10.29 -15.53
CA GLY A 152 25.77 -10.53 -15.35
C GLY A 152 26.16 -10.63 -13.88
N SER A 153 27.14 -9.86 -13.40
CA SER A 153 27.50 -9.72 -11.98
C SER A 153 26.73 -8.62 -11.22
N GLN A 154 26.03 -7.73 -11.93
CA GLN A 154 25.30 -6.58 -11.38
C GLN A 154 23.92 -6.93 -10.82
N SER A 155 23.37 -8.08 -11.22
CA SER A 155 22.02 -8.51 -10.84
C SER A 155 21.87 -8.74 -9.33
N VAL A 156 20.79 -8.19 -8.77
CA VAL A 156 20.30 -8.45 -7.42
C VAL A 156 18.82 -8.75 -7.51
N ARG A 157 18.40 -9.89 -6.96
CA ARG A 157 17.00 -10.29 -6.98
C ARG A 157 16.19 -9.59 -5.88
N LEU A 158 14.97 -9.19 -6.22
CA LEU A 158 13.90 -8.84 -5.29
C LEU A 158 12.69 -9.76 -5.52
N PRO A 159 11.83 -9.97 -4.52
CA PRO A 159 10.67 -10.84 -4.64
C PRO A 159 9.65 -10.26 -5.62
N SER A 160 9.19 -11.09 -6.55
CA SER A 160 8.14 -10.74 -7.51
C SER A 160 6.83 -11.49 -7.29
N ASN A 161 6.84 -12.60 -6.53
CA ASN A 161 5.64 -13.42 -6.28
C ASN A 161 4.84 -12.93 -5.07
N ASP A 162 3.60 -13.43 -4.97
CA ASP A 162 2.65 -13.16 -3.89
C ASP A 162 2.63 -14.28 -2.83
N ASP A 163 3.65 -15.13 -2.82
CA ASP A 163 3.81 -16.23 -1.86
C ASP A 163 4.24 -15.75 -0.46
N LEU A 164 4.76 -14.51 -0.37
CA LEU A 164 5.09 -13.86 0.90
C LEU A 164 3.86 -13.22 1.53
N LEU A 165 3.76 -13.26 2.86
CA LEU A 165 2.78 -12.46 3.59
C LEU A 165 3.03 -10.95 3.38
N PRO A 166 2.02 -10.08 3.57
CA PRO A 166 2.17 -8.65 3.30
C PRO A 166 3.34 -7.99 4.03
N LEU A 167 3.52 -8.25 5.33
CA LEU A 167 4.66 -7.73 6.09
C LEU A 167 5.99 -8.38 5.71
N GLN A 168 6.00 -9.65 5.31
CA GLN A 168 7.21 -10.32 4.81
C GLN A 168 7.72 -9.66 3.54
N LYS A 169 6.80 -9.36 2.60
CA LYS A 169 7.14 -8.69 1.34
C LYS A 169 7.63 -7.26 1.59
N ALA A 170 7.00 -6.51 2.50
CA ALA A 170 7.43 -5.16 2.86
C ALA A 170 8.80 -5.12 3.55
N GLU A 171 9.15 -6.16 4.32
CA GLU A 171 10.43 -6.21 5.03
C GLU A 171 11.65 -6.29 4.09
N TRP A 172 11.46 -6.68 2.83
CA TRP A 172 12.51 -6.58 1.80
C TRP A 172 13.01 -5.16 1.56
N LEU A 173 12.33 -4.15 2.09
CA LEU A 173 12.86 -2.79 2.23
C LEU A 173 14.23 -2.78 2.95
N LYS A 174 14.40 -3.59 4.01
CA LYS A 174 15.66 -3.72 4.76
C LYS A 174 16.76 -4.37 3.91
N PHE A 175 16.41 -5.42 3.15
CA PHE A 175 17.32 -6.06 2.19
C PHE A 175 17.81 -5.06 1.14
N PHE A 176 16.87 -4.32 0.54
CA PHE A 176 17.17 -3.32 -0.47
C PHE A 176 18.07 -2.20 0.09
N ALA A 177 17.76 -1.71 1.29
CA ALA A 177 18.48 -0.64 1.95
C ALA A 177 19.95 -0.97 2.27
N ALA A 178 20.28 -2.25 2.44
CA ALA A 178 21.65 -2.69 2.68
C ALA A 178 22.61 -2.26 1.55
N PHE A 179 22.15 -2.22 0.30
CA PHE A 179 22.97 -1.76 -0.83
C PHE A 179 23.31 -0.27 -0.76
N PHE A 180 22.59 0.51 0.04
CA PHE A 180 22.72 1.96 0.14
C PHE A 180 23.22 2.45 1.50
N ASN A 181 23.57 1.55 2.42
CA ASN A 181 23.87 1.85 3.82
C ASN A 181 22.73 2.63 4.53
N GLN A 182 21.48 2.20 4.29
CA GLN A 182 20.26 2.81 4.83
C GLN A 182 19.46 1.85 5.73
N GLU A 183 20.10 0.82 6.28
CA GLU A 183 19.45 -0.25 7.05
C GLU A 183 18.68 0.30 8.24
N LYS A 184 19.25 1.24 8.99
CA LYS A 184 18.57 1.85 10.15
C LYS A 184 17.33 2.64 9.75
N SER A 185 17.39 3.39 8.65
CA SER A 185 16.26 4.13 8.09
C SER A 185 15.16 3.17 7.65
N ALA A 186 15.52 2.11 6.93
CA ALA A 186 14.60 1.07 6.48
C ALA A 186 13.97 0.30 7.64
N ALA A 187 14.75 -0.06 8.66
CA ALA A 187 14.24 -0.74 9.85
C ALA A 187 13.24 0.14 10.61
N SER A 188 13.55 1.43 10.77
CA SER A 188 12.63 2.38 11.42
C SER A 188 11.32 2.53 10.65
N LEU A 189 11.39 2.67 9.32
CA LEU A 189 10.20 2.77 8.48
C LEU A 189 9.38 1.47 8.50
N PHE A 190 10.04 0.31 8.42
CA PHE A 190 9.39 -0.98 8.50
C PHE A 190 8.66 -1.19 9.83
N THR A 191 9.26 -0.79 10.96
CA THR A 191 8.59 -0.84 12.27
C THR A 191 7.30 -0.03 12.26
N LEU A 192 7.32 1.19 11.73
CA LEU A 192 6.11 2.03 11.62
C LEU A 192 5.04 1.36 10.76
N ILE A 193 5.42 0.80 9.60
CA ILE A 193 4.52 0.07 8.70
C ILE A 193 3.90 -1.14 9.41
N SER A 194 4.74 -1.94 10.07
CA SER A 194 4.32 -3.15 10.80
C SER A 194 3.37 -2.81 11.94
N ASP A 195 3.65 -1.77 12.71
CA ASP A 195 2.80 -1.32 13.82
C ASP A 195 1.44 -0.85 13.31
N SER A 196 1.41 -0.03 12.26
CA SER A 196 0.18 0.43 11.61
C SER A 196 -0.66 -0.74 11.08
N TYR A 197 -0.04 -1.64 10.31
CA TYR A 197 -0.69 -2.84 9.78
C TYR A 197 -1.31 -3.70 10.89
N ASN A 198 -0.53 -4.01 11.94
CA ASN A 198 -0.99 -4.87 13.02
C ASN A 198 -2.08 -4.20 13.87
N CYS A 199 -2.05 -2.87 14.03
CA CYS A 199 -3.11 -2.14 14.69
C CYS A 199 -4.44 -2.21 13.91
N HIS A 200 -4.43 -1.93 12.61
CA HIS A 200 -5.63 -2.02 11.77
C HIS A 200 -6.20 -3.45 11.76
N ARG A 201 -5.33 -4.45 11.59
CA ARG A 201 -5.68 -5.87 11.71
C ARG A 201 -6.26 -6.23 13.07
N GLY A 202 -5.70 -5.68 14.15
CA GLY A 202 -6.19 -5.87 15.51
C GLY A 202 -7.62 -5.35 15.71
N ASN A 203 -7.93 -4.18 15.14
CA ASN A 203 -9.25 -3.57 15.26
C ASN A 203 -10.35 -4.35 14.54
N MET A 204 -10.02 -5.20 13.56
CA MET A 204 -10.98 -6.01 12.81
C MET A 204 -11.33 -7.35 13.49
N ARG A 205 -10.76 -7.66 14.65
CA ARG A 205 -10.92 -8.99 15.29
C ARG A 205 -12.32 -9.26 15.84
N ASN A 206 -13.10 -8.23 16.16
CA ASN A 206 -14.36 -8.34 16.89
C ASN A 206 -15.59 -8.02 16.04
N LEU A 207 -15.48 -8.04 14.71
CA LEU A 207 -16.60 -7.80 13.81
C LEU A 207 -17.74 -8.80 14.07
N LYS A 208 -18.94 -8.30 14.37
CA LYS A 208 -20.14 -9.13 14.61
C LYS A 208 -20.65 -9.79 13.33
N THR A 209 -20.45 -9.13 12.19
CA THR A 209 -20.88 -9.60 10.87
C THR A 209 -19.70 -9.51 9.90
N PRO A 210 -18.78 -10.48 9.91
CA PRO A 210 -17.66 -10.54 8.97
C PRO A 210 -18.15 -10.56 7.52
N PRO A 211 -17.62 -9.70 6.63
CA PRO A 211 -17.97 -9.70 5.22
C PRO A 211 -17.32 -10.89 4.50
N HIS A 212 -18.05 -11.51 3.56
CA HIS A 212 -17.47 -12.51 2.66
C HIS A 212 -16.85 -11.83 1.44
N ALA A 213 -15.58 -12.11 1.16
CA ALA A 213 -14.87 -11.49 0.04
C ALA A 213 -13.84 -12.41 -0.61
N TYR A 214 -13.64 -12.23 -1.92
CA TYR A 214 -12.72 -13.03 -2.72
C TYR A 214 -11.82 -12.16 -3.59
N TRP A 215 -10.59 -12.60 -3.77
CA TRP A 215 -9.71 -12.11 -4.82
C TRP A 215 -9.86 -13.00 -6.05
N VAL A 216 -10.05 -12.40 -7.22
CA VAL A 216 -10.28 -13.11 -8.48
C VAL A 216 -9.41 -12.57 -9.61
N GLN A 217 -9.21 -13.39 -10.63
CA GLN A 217 -8.54 -12.98 -11.87
C GLN A 217 -9.08 -13.78 -13.04
N TYR A 218 -9.29 -13.09 -14.15
CA TYR A 218 -9.58 -13.67 -15.45
C TYR A 218 -8.33 -13.57 -16.34
N SER A 219 -8.17 -14.55 -17.23
CA SER A 219 -7.26 -14.46 -18.37
C SER A 219 -7.89 -15.10 -19.59
N ASP A 220 -7.69 -14.50 -20.76
CA ASP A 220 -8.05 -15.05 -22.06
C ASP A 220 -6.78 -15.14 -22.89
N ASP A 221 -6.08 -16.26 -22.79
CA ASP A 221 -5.01 -16.56 -23.74
C ASP A 221 -5.66 -17.11 -25.01
N SER A 222 -5.08 -16.89 -26.18
CA SER A 222 -5.67 -17.21 -27.51
C SER A 222 -6.27 -18.62 -27.67
N ASP A 223 -5.88 -19.56 -26.80
CA ASP A 223 -6.33 -20.94 -26.78
C ASP A 223 -7.09 -21.36 -25.51
N LYS A 224 -7.19 -20.50 -24.47
CA LYS A 224 -7.73 -20.87 -23.16
C LYS A 224 -8.19 -19.67 -22.33
N LYS A 225 -9.48 -19.67 -21.98
CA LYS A 225 -10.05 -18.82 -20.92
C LYS A 225 -9.82 -19.46 -19.56
N THR A 226 -9.38 -18.66 -18.59
CA THR A 226 -9.22 -19.10 -17.20
C THR A 226 -9.85 -18.15 -16.21
N TYR A 227 -10.43 -18.72 -15.16
CA TYR A 227 -11.10 -18.07 -14.05
C TYR A 227 -10.41 -18.53 -12.78
N ASN A 228 -9.82 -17.60 -12.04
CA ASN A 228 -9.01 -17.92 -10.89
C ASN A 228 -9.57 -17.27 -9.63
N ILE A 229 -9.56 -18.03 -8.54
CA ILE A 229 -9.66 -17.49 -7.19
C ILE A 229 -8.22 -17.40 -6.67
N ILE A 230 -7.80 -16.19 -6.33
CA ILE A 230 -6.43 -15.93 -5.89
C ILE A 230 -6.30 -16.34 -4.43
N VAL A 231 -5.52 -17.40 -4.20
CA VAL A 231 -5.37 -18.04 -2.89
C VAL A 231 -3.93 -18.00 -2.34
N SER A 232 -3.11 -17.10 -2.89
CA SER A 232 -1.77 -16.79 -2.41
C SER A 232 -1.79 -16.25 -0.97
N ALA A 233 -0.66 -16.40 -0.28
CA ALA A 233 -0.53 -16.02 1.12
C ALA A 233 -0.79 -14.53 1.34
N TYR A 234 -0.33 -13.68 0.42
CA TYR A 234 -0.54 -12.23 0.47
C TYR A 234 -2.03 -11.85 0.50
N GLN A 235 -2.80 -12.29 -0.50
CA GLN A 235 -4.23 -11.98 -0.66
C GLN A 235 -5.07 -12.57 0.48
N LYS A 236 -4.76 -13.79 0.93
CA LYS A 236 -5.41 -14.42 2.08
C LYS A 236 -5.20 -13.62 3.36
N GLU A 237 -3.96 -13.21 3.65
CA GLU A 237 -3.65 -12.46 4.86
C GLU A 237 -4.25 -11.05 4.84
N LEU A 238 -4.39 -10.42 3.67
CA LEU A 238 -5.10 -9.14 3.55
C LEU A 238 -6.60 -9.26 3.87
N LEU A 239 -7.28 -10.28 3.34
CA LEU A 239 -8.70 -10.49 3.65
C LEU A 239 -8.90 -10.82 5.13
N ALA A 240 -8.12 -11.75 5.66
CA ALA A 240 -8.16 -12.11 7.07
C ALA A 240 -7.85 -10.91 7.97
N GLY A 241 -6.86 -10.09 7.59
CA GLY A 241 -6.50 -8.86 8.28
C GLY A 241 -7.62 -7.82 8.28
N ALA A 242 -8.41 -7.76 7.20
CA ALA A 242 -9.57 -6.89 7.10
C ALA A 242 -10.81 -7.42 7.85
N GLY A 243 -10.69 -8.57 8.53
CA GLY A 243 -11.81 -9.25 9.19
C GLY A 243 -12.80 -9.87 8.21
N ALA A 244 -12.43 -10.02 6.94
CA ALA A 244 -13.23 -10.69 5.94
C ALA A 244 -13.03 -12.21 5.99
N THR A 245 -14.06 -12.94 5.57
CA THR A 245 -14.07 -14.40 5.45
C THR A 245 -14.17 -14.83 3.99
N ASN A 246 -13.77 -16.06 3.71
CA ASN A 246 -14.12 -16.79 2.51
C ASN A 246 -14.11 -18.29 2.79
N ASP A 247 -14.83 -19.05 1.97
CA ASP A 247 -14.91 -20.51 2.11
C ASP A 247 -13.89 -21.24 1.22
N THR A 248 -13.14 -20.48 0.40
CA THR A 248 -12.20 -21.04 -0.58
C THR A 248 -10.75 -20.94 -0.10
N ASN A 249 -10.24 -22.06 0.41
CA ASN A 249 -8.84 -22.18 0.84
C ASN A 249 -7.89 -22.67 -0.27
N LYS A 250 -8.42 -23.08 -1.43
CA LYS A 250 -7.68 -23.67 -2.55
C LYS A 250 -8.06 -23.05 -3.89
N ALA A 251 -7.16 -23.12 -4.87
CA ALA A 251 -7.50 -22.77 -6.24
C ALA A 251 -8.58 -23.72 -6.78
N LEU A 252 -9.26 -23.32 -7.86
CA LEU A 252 -10.21 -24.18 -8.56
C LEU A 252 -9.50 -25.41 -9.13
N ASP A 253 -10.18 -26.56 -9.08
CA ASP A 253 -9.64 -27.81 -9.63
C ASP A 253 -9.55 -27.75 -11.17
N ASP A 254 -10.50 -27.07 -11.82
CA ASP A 254 -10.46 -26.71 -13.24
C ASP A 254 -10.69 -25.21 -13.41
N PRO A 255 -9.64 -24.42 -13.73
CA PRO A 255 -9.77 -22.98 -13.92
C PRO A 255 -10.46 -22.62 -15.25
N THR A 256 -10.82 -23.57 -16.11
CA THR A 256 -11.57 -23.28 -17.36
C THR A 256 -13.08 -23.36 -17.18
N ASP A 257 -13.55 -23.93 -16.07
CA ASP A 257 -14.97 -24.08 -15.79
C ASP A 257 -15.52 -22.83 -15.09
N VAL A 258 -16.13 -21.96 -15.89
CA VAL A 258 -16.81 -20.75 -15.41
C VAL A 258 -17.92 -21.07 -14.39
N THR A 259 -18.62 -22.21 -14.51
CA THR A 259 -19.69 -22.58 -13.57
C THR A 259 -19.11 -22.95 -12.22
N SER A 260 -17.98 -23.66 -12.20
CA SER A 260 -17.24 -23.95 -10.97
C SER A 260 -16.74 -22.67 -10.31
N PHE A 261 -16.21 -21.72 -11.08
CA PHE A 261 -15.83 -20.40 -10.56
C PHE A 261 -17.03 -19.66 -9.94
N GLN A 262 -18.13 -19.51 -10.68
CA GLN A 262 -19.30 -18.78 -10.23
C GLN A 262 -19.88 -19.38 -8.95
N ASN A 263 -19.90 -20.71 -8.84
CA ASN A 263 -20.35 -21.41 -7.62
C ASN A 263 -19.44 -21.17 -6.42
N ALA A 264 -18.13 -21.00 -6.64
CA ALA A 264 -17.16 -20.82 -5.57
C ALA A 264 -17.14 -19.40 -5.00
N VAL A 265 -17.63 -18.39 -5.74
CA VAL A 265 -17.70 -16.98 -5.28
C VAL A 265 -19.12 -16.48 -5.05
N LYS A 266 -20.16 -17.32 -5.19
CA LYS A 266 -21.57 -16.89 -5.13
C LYS A 266 -22.01 -16.32 -3.78
N ASP A 267 -21.34 -16.70 -2.69
CA ASP A 267 -21.59 -16.23 -1.33
C ASP A 267 -20.92 -14.88 -1.04
N ALA A 268 -20.11 -14.37 -1.98
CA ALA A 268 -19.37 -13.13 -1.79
C ALA A 268 -20.31 -11.92 -1.62
N SER A 269 -19.95 -11.07 -0.66
CA SER A 269 -20.46 -9.70 -0.55
C SER A 269 -19.62 -8.73 -1.37
N TYR A 270 -18.33 -9.01 -1.54
CA TYR A 270 -17.36 -8.20 -2.28
C TYR A 270 -16.43 -9.08 -3.12
N VAL A 271 -16.07 -8.60 -4.31
CA VAL A 271 -15.07 -9.23 -5.18
C VAL A 271 -13.98 -8.22 -5.48
N PHE A 272 -12.73 -8.59 -5.24
CA PHE A 272 -11.54 -7.86 -5.63
C PHE A 272 -10.92 -8.51 -6.86
N ASP A 273 -10.86 -7.79 -7.96
CA ASP A 273 -10.41 -8.27 -9.25
C ASP A 273 -8.99 -7.76 -9.56
N GLN A 274 -8.10 -8.69 -9.93
CA GLN A 274 -6.72 -8.43 -10.38
C GLN A 274 -6.48 -8.91 -11.83
N THR A 275 -7.53 -8.89 -12.65
CA THR A 275 -7.45 -9.08 -14.11
C THR A 275 -6.64 -7.95 -14.76
N ASP A 276 -5.76 -8.28 -15.70
CA ASP A 276 -5.03 -7.26 -16.47
C ASP A 276 -5.97 -6.52 -17.44
N LEU A 277 -6.09 -5.21 -17.25
CA LEU A 277 -7.03 -4.37 -17.99
C LEU A 277 -6.53 -3.92 -19.35
N GLN A 278 -5.23 -4.09 -19.63
CA GLN A 278 -4.71 -3.80 -20.96
C GLN A 278 -5.33 -4.74 -21.99
N ASP A 279 -5.64 -5.96 -21.57
CA ASP A 279 -6.13 -7.01 -22.46
C ASP A 279 -7.65 -7.19 -22.37
N TYR A 280 -8.26 -7.15 -21.17
CA TYR A 280 -9.67 -7.55 -20.97
C TYR A 280 -10.44 -6.74 -19.92
N GLY A 281 -11.77 -6.86 -19.95
CA GLY A 281 -12.65 -6.39 -18.88
C GLY A 281 -12.52 -4.90 -18.56
N GLN A 282 -12.29 -4.02 -19.53
CA GLN A 282 -12.12 -2.57 -19.28
C GLN A 282 -13.42 -1.91 -18.81
N ARG A 283 -14.57 -2.50 -19.16
CA ARG A 283 -15.89 -2.04 -18.73
C ARG A 283 -16.59 -3.10 -17.90
N ILE A 284 -17.43 -2.66 -16.96
CA ILE A 284 -18.16 -3.58 -16.08
C ILE A 284 -19.03 -4.61 -16.83
N ASN A 285 -19.58 -4.24 -18.00
CA ASN A 285 -20.34 -5.17 -18.83
C ASN A 285 -19.44 -6.21 -19.53
N GLU A 286 -18.21 -5.84 -19.88
CA GLU A 286 -17.22 -6.76 -20.42
C GLU A 286 -16.81 -7.74 -19.32
N TRP A 287 -16.53 -7.25 -18.11
CA TRP A 287 -16.25 -8.11 -16.95
C TRP A 287 -17.38 -9.11 -16.67
N TYR A 288 -18.64 -8.66 -16.70
CA TYR A 288 -19.77 -9.60 -16.55
C TYR A 288 -19.75 -10.68 -17.64
N SER A 289 -19.53 -10.29 -18.90
CA SER A 289 -19.44 -11.23 -20.02
C SER A 289 -18.25 -12.19 -19.87
N ASP A 290 -17.08 -11.66 -19.51
CA ASP A 290 -15.84 -12.41 -19.35
C ASP A 290 -16.02 -13.49 -18.28
N PHE A 291 -16.55 -13.13 -17.11
CA PHE A 291 -16.86 -14.06 -16.03
C PHE A 291 -18.20 -14.83 -16.19
N GLY A 292 -18.81 -14.81 -17.38
CA GLY A 292 -19.97 -15.62 -17.73
C GLY A 292 -21.31 -15.22 -17.08
N TYR A 293 -21.44 -13.99 -16.58
CA TYR A 293 -22.66 -13.43 -16.01
C TYR A 293 -23.49 -12.72 -17.09
N THR A 294 -24.60 -13.33 -17.50
CA THR A 294 -25.46 -12.81 -18.59
C THR A 294 -26.60 -11.91 -18.12
N ASP A 295 -27.04 -12.06 -16.86
CA ASP A 295 -28.07 -11.21 -16.24
C ASP A 295 -27.70 -10.83 -14.79
N PRO A 296 -26.67 -9.98 -14.61
CA PRO A 296 -26.12 -9.64 -13.28
C PRO A 296 -27.09 -8.85 -12.40
N ARG A 297 -28.24 -8.40 -12.94
CA ARG A 297 -29.29 -7.68 -12.20
C ARG A 297 -30.43 -8.57 -11.74
N ASN A 298 -30.50 -9.81 -12.26
CA ASN A 298 -31.53 -10.79 -11.95
C ASN A 298 -30.88 -12.08 -11.44
N THR A 299 -30.18 -11.95 -10.32
CA THR A 299 -29.41 -13.01 -9.66
C THR A 299 -29.63 -12.92 -8.16
N ASP A 300 -29.43 -14.02 -7.44
CA ASP A 300 -29.38 -14.07 -5.97
C ASP A 300 -27.97 -13.80 -5.42
N VAL A 301 -27.00 -13.54 -6.28
CA VAL A 301 -25.61 -13.25 -5.92
C VAL A 301 -25.45 -11.80 -5.45
N ASN A 302 -25.13 -11.62 -4.17
CA ASN A 302 -25.12 -10.31 -3.50
C ASN A 302 -24.14 -9.30 -4.11
N PHE A 303 -22.89 -9.69 -4.36
CA PHE A 303 -21.90 -8.74 -4.90
C PHE A 303 -22.28 -8.24 -6.31
N LEU A 304 -23.02 -9.03 -7.11
CA LEU A 304 -23.52 -8.60 -8.42
C LEU A 304 -24.66 -7.58 -8.27
N LEU A 305 -25.64 -7.87 -7.41
CA LEU A 305 -26.76 -6.97 -7.13
C LEU A 305 -26.29 -5.62 -6.58
N GLN A 306 -25.32 -5.64 -5.67
CA GLN A 306 -24.76 -4.44 -5.04
C GLN A 306 -23.60 -3.83 -5.85
N ARG A 307 -23.23 -4.45 -6.98
CA ARG A 307 -22.11 -4.09 -7.85
C ARG A 307 -20.80 -3.94 -7.06
N GLN A 308 -20.55 -4.77 -6.05
CA GLN A 308 -19.37 -4.71 -5.18
C GLN A 308 -18.16 -5.43 -5.82
N ILE A 309 -17.77 -4.94 -7.00
CA ILE A 309 -16.59 -5.38 -7.73
C ILE A 309 -15.57 -4.25 -7.67
N TRP A 310 -14.38 -4.58 -7.17
CA TRP A 310 -13.33 -3.65 -6.78
C TRP A 310 -12.03 -4.04 -7.45
N ARG A 311 -11.19 -3.06 -7.74
CA ARG A 311 -10.00 -3.22 -8.58
C ARG A 311 -8.80 -2.49 -8.03
N THR A 312 -7.60 -2.95 -8.38
CA THR A 312 -6.34 -2.42 -7.84
C THR A 312 -5.74 -1.26 -8.63
N GLU A 313 -6.37 -0.87 -9.75
CA GLU A 313 -5.87 0.10 -10.72
C GLU A 313 -6.42 1.52 -10.48
N GLN A 314 -6.61 1.95 -9.22
CA GLN A 314 -7.04 3.34 -8.95
C GLN A 314 -6.06 4.37 -9.52
N TYR A 315 -4.75 4.09 -9.48
CA TYR A 315 -3.74 4.89 -10.14
C TYR A 315 -2.98 4.08 -11.19
N VAL A 316 -2.83 4.68 -12.37
CA VAL A 316 -2.14 4.09 -13.52
C VAL A 316 -1.13 5.05 -14.14
N SER A 317 -0.17 4.52 -14.90
CA SER A 317 0.73 5.31 -15.74
C SER A 317 -0.06 5.95 -16.90
N LYS A 318 0.61 6.81 -17.68
CA LYS A 318 0.05 7.30 -18.96
C LYS A 318 -0.23 6.17 -19.96
N SER A 319 0.46 5.03 -19.84
CA SER A 319 0.23 3.83 -20.66
C SER A 319 -0.80 2.88 -20.06
N GLY A 320 -1.44 3.21 -18.93
CA GLY A 320 -2.45 2.37 -18.29
C GLY A 320 -1.88 1.25 -17.41
N VAL A 321 -0.59 1.29 -17.07
CA VAL A 321 0.05 0.30 -16.18
C VAL A 321 -0.30 0.63 -14.73
N SER A 322 -0.74 -0.38 -13.97
CA SER A 322 -1.11 -0.23 -12.55
C SER A 322 0.08 0.16 -11.68
N ASN A 323 -0.12 1.09 -10.74
CA ASN A 323 0.89 1.44 -9.74
C ASN A 323 0.96 0.47 -8.56
N PHE A 324 0.01 -0.48 -8.48
CA PHE A 324 -0.07 -1.44 -7.38
C PHE A 324 1.25 -2.23 -7.20
N PRO A 325 1.87 -2.81 -8.25
CA PRO A 325 3.08 -3.59 -8.09
C PRO A 325 4.30 -2.77 -7.66
N GLU A 326 4.29 -1.44 -7.88
CA GLU A 326 5.37 -0.55 -7.44
C GLU A 326 5.26 -0.21 -5.96
N PHE A 327 4.07 0.17 -5.49
CA PHE A 327 3.90 0.79 -4.16
C PHE A 327 3.16 -0.07 -3.14
N ALA A 328 2.15 -0.83 -3.55
CA ALA A 328 1.28 -1.57 -2.63
C ALA A 328 2.04 -2.62 -1.82
N TYR A 329 3.01 -3.28 -2.45
CA TYR A 329 3.85 -4.28 -1.79
C TYR A 329 4.82 -3.70 -0.75
N VAL A 330 5.12 -2.40 -0.82
CA VAL A 330 5.97 -1.71 0.15
C VAL A 330 5.15 -1.15 1.31
N ARG A 331 3.86 -0.85 1.08
CA ARG A 331 2.93 -0.25 2.06
C ARG A 331 1.70 -1.13 2.33
N PRO A 332 1.88 -2.36 2.85
CA PRO A 332 0.77 -3.27 3.12
C PRO A 332 -0.20 -2.73 4.18
N ASP A 333 0.24 -1.83 5.06
CA ASP A 333 -0.60 -1.12 6.02
C ASP A 333 -1.67 -0.26 5.35
N LEU A 334 -1.34 0.35 4.21
CA LEU A 334 -2.27 1.13 3.41
C LEU A 334 -3.16 0.21 2.55
N VAL A 335 -2.61 -0.88 2.00
CA VAL A 335 -3.40 -1.86 1.24
C VAL A 335 -4.46 -2.51 2.13
N LEU A 336 -4.09 -2.85 3.37
CA LEU A 336 -5.02 -3.37 4.35
C LEU A 336 -6.14 -2.36 4.66
N GLN A 337 -5.80 -1.08 4.87
CA GLN A 337 -6.81 -0.04 5.10
C GLN A 337 -7.72 0.17 3.88
N ASP A 338 -7.18 0.08 2.66
CA ASP A 338 -7.95 0.08 1.42
C ASP A 338 -9.01 -1.03 1.44
N VAL A 339 -8.62 -2.27 1.70
CA VAL A 339 -9.53 -3.42 1.82
C VAL A 339 -10.56 -3.22 2.94
N ILE A 340 -10.12 -2.78 4.13
CA ILE A 340 -11.02 -2.48 5.27
C ILE A 340 -12.03 -1.41 4.89
N SER A 341 -11.62 -0.36 4.17
CA SER A 341 -12.54 0.73 3.78
C SER A 341 -13.61 0.27 2.80
N VAL A 342 -13.34 -0.77 2.03
CA VAL A 342 -14.32 -1.42 1.15
C VAL A 342 -15.28 -2.28 1.95
N VAL A 343 -14.76 -3.21 2.75
CA VAL A 343 -15.57 -4.28 3.37
C VAL A 343 -16.19 -3.87 4.71
N VAL A 344 -15.61 -2.86 5.39
CA VAL A 344 -16.09 -2.25 6.64
C VAL A 344 -15.99 -0.70 6.57
N PRO A 345 -16.79 -0.05 5.70
CA PRO A 345 -16.67 1.40 5.44
C PRO A 345 -16.93 2.30 6.68
N THR A 346 -17.58 1.75 7.72
CA THR A 346 -17.83 2.44 9.00
C THR A 346 -16.57 2.58 9.86
N TYR A 347 -15.52 1.80 9.60
CA TYR A 347 -14.29 1.82 10.39
C TYR A 347 -13.57 3.17 10.31
N ASN A 348 -13.38 3.70 9.10
CA ASN A 348 -12.79 5.02 8.90
C ASN A 348 -13.45 5.72 7.71
N THR A 349 -14.54 6.44 7.99
CA THR A 349 -15.35 7.14 6.98
C THR A 349 -14.62 8.30 6.29
N LYS A 350 -13.46 8.70 6.81
CA LYS A 350 -12.60 9.75 6.24
C LYS A 350 -11.43 9.18 5.44
N TYR A 351 -11.20 7.87 5.51
CA TYR A 351 -10.14 7.23 4.75
C TYR A 351 -10.37 7.43 3.27
N GLN A 352 -9.30 7.78 2.56
CA GLN A 352 -9.30 7.83 1.12
C GLN A 352 -8.58 6.59 0.63
N ARG A 353 -9.24 5.81 -0.23
CA ARG A 353 -8.60 4.67 -0.89
C ARG A 353 -7.45 5.15 -1.75
N ARG A 354 -6.47 4.27 -1.95
CA ARG A 354 -5.29 4.57 -2.73
C ARG A 354 -5.20 3.75 -4.00
N TRP A 355 -5.37 2.44 -3.89
CA TRP A 355 -5.33 1.51 -5.02
C TRP A 355 -6.68 0.92 -5.35
N MET A 356 -7.59 0.82 -4.37
CA MET A 356 -8.91 0.23 -4.59
C MET A 356 -9.85 1.20 -5.29
N SER A 357 -10.27 0.86 -6.50
CA SER A 357 -11.30 1.56 -7.28
C SER A 357 -12.60 0.76 -7.32
N TRP A 358 -13.74 1.45 -7.22
CA TRP A 358 -15.03 0.78 -7.31
C TRP A 358 -15.44 0.58 -8.76
N PHE A 359 -15.03 -0.54 -9.35
CA PHE A 359 -15.30 -0.86 -10.75
C PHE A 359 -16.79 -1.05 -11.06
N GLY A 360 -17.57 -1.51 -10.09
CA GLY A 360 -19.03 -1.54 -10.18
C GLY A 360 -19.70 -0.17 -10.10
N SER A 361 -18.97 0.93 -9.99
CA SER A 361 -19.53 2.28 -10.06
C SER A 361 -19.82 2.71 -11.51
N THR A 362 -20.33 3.94 -11.67
CA THR A 362 -20.32 4.67 -12.96
C THR A 362 -19.63 6.03 -12.82
N ASN A 363 -19.04 6.29 -11.64
CA ASN A 363 -18.48 7.58 -11.26
C ASN A 363 -17.05 7.45 -10.70
N GLU A 364 -16.46 6.25 -10.75
CA GLU A 364 -15.06 6.01 -10.39
C GLU A 364 -14.39 5.41 -11.61
N ASP A 365 -13.33 6.06 -12.08
CA ASP A 365 -12.46 5.60 -13.15
C ASP A 365 -11.02 5.63 -12.61
N SER A 366 -10.13 4.85 -13.22
CA SER A 366 -8.69 4.93 -12.96
C SER A 366 -8.17 6.33 -13.25
N GLU A 367 -7.30 6.84 -12.37
CA GLU A 367 -6.65 8.14 -12.54
C GLU A 367 -5.21 7.94 -12.99
N THR A 368 -4.76 8.74 -13.97
CA THR A 368 -3.33 8.82 -14.24
C THR A 368 -2.64 9.47 -13.05
N ILE A 369 -1.60 8.84 -12.54
CA ILE A 369 -0.79 9.41 -11.47
C ILE A 369 0.05 10.58 -12.01
N ASP A 370 -0.04 11.74 -11.37
CA ASP A 370 0.66 12.97 -11.77
C ASP A 370 0.86 13.92 -10.56
N PRO A 371 1.61 15.03 -10.70
CA PRO A 371 1.91 15.91 -9.56
C PRO A 371 0.70 16.57 -8.87
N SER A 372 -0.52 16.47 -9.44
CA SER A 372 -1.75 16.98 -8.83
C SER A 372 -2.38 16.01 -7.83
N ASN A 373 -2.10 14.70 -7.95
CA ASN A 373 -2.60 13.66 -7.05
C ASN A 373 -1.48 12.90 -6.33
N TYR A 374 -0.22 13.18 -6.64
CA TYR A 374 0.93 12.58 -5.98
C TYR A 374 2.03 13.59 -5.65
N ASP A 375 2.38 13.70 -4.35
CA ASP A 375 3.40 14.62 -3.86
C ASP A 375 4.73 13.87 -3.62
N CYS A 376 5.72 14.17 -4.46
CA CYS A 376 7.06 13.64 -4.34
C CYS A 376 7.81 14.12 -3.09
N GLU A 377 7.48 15.28 -2.52
CA GLU A 377 8.15 15.76 -1.31
C GLU A 377 7.52 15.15 -0.05
N ASN A 378 6.23 14.80 -0.11
CA ASN A 378 5.48 14.20 1.00
C ASN A 378 4.84 12.88 0.56
N SER A 379 5.69 11.97 0.08
CA SER A 379 5.24 10.67 -0.39
C SER A 379 4.60 9.86 0.75
N TRP A 380 3.43 9.32 0.48
CA TRP A 380 2.82 8.23 1.25
C TRP A 380 3.67 6.96 1.34
N MET A 381 4.88 6.90 0.75
CA MET A 381 5.81 5.79 0.92
C MET A 381 6.68 5.97 2.16
N SER A 382 7.04 7.21 2.50
CA SER A 382 7.92 7.55 3.63
C SER A 382 7.15 8.00 4.88
N VAL A 383 5.86 8.33 4.77
CA VAL A 383 5.02 8.79 5.89
C VAL A 383 4.01 7.71 6.26
N VAL A 384 4.02 7.30 7.53
CA VAL A 384 3.07 6.30 8.08
C VAL A 384 2.11 6.99 9.04
N ASP A 385 0.82 6.90 8.75
CA ASP A 385 -0.23 7.39 9.63
C ASP A 385 -0.32 6.53 10.89
N GLN A 386 -0.53 7.16 12.04
CA GLN A 386 -0.76 6.44 13.29
C GLN A 386 -2.15 5.80 13.29
N CYS A 387 -2.22 4.56 13.76
CA CYS A 387 -3.46 3.84 13.99
C CYS A 387 -3.82 3.87 15.48
N ASP A 388 -5.06 4.26 15.79
CA ASP A 388 -5.62 4.15 17.14
C ASP A 388 -6.18 2.75 17.36
N VAL A 389 -5.76 2.10 18.45
CA VAL A 389 -6.29 0.79 18.87
C VAL A 389 -7.76 0.94 19.28
N ARG A 390 -8.63 0.10 18.70
CA ARG A 390 -10.07 0.04 18.99
C ARG A 390 -10.46 -1.39 19.28
N SER A 391 -10.24 -1.82 20.52
CA SER A 391 -10.50 -3.20 20.95
C SER A 391 -11.99 -3.58 20.99
N ASP A 392 -12.88 -2.59 20.97
CA ASP A 392 -14.33 -2.72 21.04
C ASP A 392 -15.02 -2.56 19.67
N PHE A 393 -14.26 -2.28 18.61
CA PHE A 393 -14.85 -2.09 17.28
C PHE A 393 -15.46 -3.39 16.77
N ASP A 394 -16.78 -3.38 16.59
CA ASP A 394 -17.58 -4.56 16.23
C ASP A 394 -18.26 -4.45 14.85
N GLY A 395 -17.95 -3.38 14.12
CA GLY A 395 -18.51 -3.08 12.79
C GLY A 395 -19.94 -2.50 12.81
N THR A 396 -20.60 -2.42 13.97
CA THR A 396 -21.92 -1.80 14.07
C THR A 396 -21.78 -0.28 14.03
N ALA A 397 -22.69 0.39 13.31
CA ALA A 397 -22.72 1.85 13.33
C ALA A 397 -22.92 2.31 14.80
N PRO A 398 -22.19 3.33 15.28
CA PRO A 398 -22.39 3.83 16.63
C PRO A 398 -23.88 4.14 16.79
N SER A 399 -24.53 3.47 17.74
CA SER A 399 -25.90 3.82 18.09
C SER A 399 -25.88 5.30 18.47
N SER A 400 -26.68 6.10 17.79
CA SER A 400 -26.99 7.45 18.26
C SER A 400 -27.78 7.31 19.57
N SER A 401 -27.07 7.11 20.66
CA SER A 401 -27.60 7.22 22.01
C SER A 401 -26.96 8.45 22.62
N ASP A 402 -27.77 9.49 22.64
CA ASP A 402 -27.66 10.76 23.38
C ASP A 402 -26.57 10.78 24.45
N ASP A 403 -25.46 11.45 24.15
CA ASP A 403 -24.59 12.00 25.18
C ASP A 403 -25.22 13.33 25.66
N SER A 404 -26.18 13.19 26.57
CA SER A 404 -26.62 14.31 27.42
C SER A 404 -25.89 14.15 28.74
N GLY A 405 -25.00 15.11 29.01
CA GLY A 405 -24.16 15.11 30.19
C GLY A 405 -24.86 15.40 31.51
N ASP A 406 -23.97 15.43 32.51
CA ASP A 406 -24.06 15.97 33.87
C ASP A 406 -24.70 15.10 34.96
N GLY A 407 -23.92 14.88 36.03
CA GLY A 407 -24.48 14.69 37.37
C GLY A 407 -23.67 13.82 38.34
N ASP A 408 -22.67 14.44 38.96
CA ASP A 408 -21.95 14.03 40.17
C ASP A 408 -22.84 13.48 41.33
N GLY A 409 -22.28 12.63 42.22
CA GLY A 409 -22.89 12.36 43.53
C GLY A 409 -22.72 10.97 44.16
N SER A 410 -21.70 10.83 45.01
CA SER A 410 -21.44 9.87 46.10
C SER A 410 -22.57 8.98 46.70
N SER A 411 -22.14 7.75 47.02
CA SER A 411 -22.41 6.90 48.21
C SER A 411 -23.75 6.97 48.95
N ASP A 412 -24.43 5.82 49.10
CA ASP A 412 -24.55 5.14 50.41
C ASP A 412 -25.23 3.76 50.34
N LYS A 413 -25.00 2.98 51.40
CA LYS A 413 -25.30 1.55 51.61
C LYS A 413 -26.75 1.25 52.05
N GLU A 414 -27.06 -0.05 51.90
CA GLU A 414 -27.89 -0.91 52.77
C GLU A 414 -29.43 -0.82 52.69
N GLY A 415 -30.06 -2.01 52.64
CA GLY A 415 -31.37 -2.23 53.26
C GLY A 415 -32.43 -3.02 52.48
N ASP A 416 -32.27 -4.34 52.40
CA ASP A 416 -33.26 -5.38 52.74
C ASP A 416 -34.69 -5.44 52.10
N LYS A 417 -35.00 -6.70 51.71
CA LYS A 417 -36.28 -7.44 51.80
C LYS A 417 -37.37 -7.38 50.72
N ASP A 418 -37.52 -8.58 50.13
CA ASP A 418 -38.72 -9.41 49.99
C ASP A 418 -39.90 -8.97 49.11
N GLY A 419 -40.21 -9.88 48.17
CA GLY A 419 -41.54 -10.48 48.15
C GLY A 419 -42.33 -10.37 46.84
N GLY A 420 -42.40 -11.50 46.12
CA GLY A 420 -43.70 -12.06 45.75
C GLY A 420 -44.35 -11.67 44.41
N SER A 421 -44.17 -12.56 43.43
CA SER A 421 -45.24 -13.31 42.75
C SER A 421 -46.36 -12.58 41.95
N SER A 422 -46.32 -12.89 40.65
CA SER A 422 -47.40 -13.46 39.81
C SER A 422 -48.57 -12.61 39.30
N SER A 423 -48.68 -12.66 37.96
CA SER A 423 -49.91 -12.81 37.16
C SER A 423 -50.80 -11.55 37.09
N SER A 424 -51.53 -11.23 36.04
CA SER A 424 -51.79 -11.78 34.72
C SER A 424 -52.60 -10.71 33.98
N GLY A 425 -52.65 -10.75 32.64
CA GLY A 425 -53.88 -10.39 31.95
C GLY A 425 -53.80 -9.32 30.86
N HIS A 426 -54.11 -9.82 29.67
CA HIS A 426 -54.96 -9.20 28.66
C HIS A 426 -54.36 -8.15 27.74
N GLY A 427 -54.25 -8.61 26.49
CA GLY A 427 -53.84 -7.82 25.35
C GLY A 427 -54.87 -6.79 24.91
N ARG A 428 -54.38 -5.90 24.05
CA ARG A 428 -55.21 -5.16 23.10
C ARG A 428 -54.43 -4.98 21.81
N THR A 429 -54.91 -5.70 20.81
CA THR A 429 -54.70 -5.50 19.38
C THR A 429 -55.09 -4.06 19.03
N GLY A 430 -54.18 -3.30 18.40
CA GLY A 430 -54.45 -1.95 17.90
C GLY A 430 -53.39 -1.56 16.87
N LYS A 431 -53.82 -1.42 15.62
CA LYS A 431 -53.00 -1.25 14.41
C LYS A 431 -52.27 0.10 14.39
N THR A 432 -50.96 0.07 14.15
CA THR A 432 -50.21 1.24 13.64
C THR A 432 -49.22 0.75 12.57
N VAL A 433 -49.68 0.66 11.31
CA VAL A 433 -48.82 0.54 10.13
C VAL A 433 -48.97 1.85 9.36
N GLY A 434 -47.93 2.68 9.39
CA GLY A 434 -47.95 3.97 8.69
C GLY A 434 -46.79 4.93 9.01
N GLY A 435 -45.65 4.46 9.53
CA GLY A 435 -44.56 5.34 9.98
C GLY A 435 -43.13 4.98 9.54
N VAL A 436 -42.90 3.85 8.87
CA VAL A 436 -41.51 3.39 8.60
C VAL A 436 -41.00 3.82 7.22
N ILE A 437 -41.89 4.08 6.24
CA ILE A 437 -41.46 4.42 4.87
C ILE A 437 -40.96 5.88 4.77
N ALA A 438 -41.52 6.81 5.55
CA ALA A 438 -41.08 8.21 5.52
C ALA A 438 -39.69 8.41 6.15
N GLY A 439 -39.35 7.67 7.21
CA GLY A 439 -38.05 7.77 7.87
C GLY A 439 -36.90 7.28 6.99
N VAL A 440 -37.08 6.15 6.30
CA VAL A 440 -36.04 5.59 5.41
C VAL A 440 -35.78 6.50 4.20
N VAL A 441 -36.83 7.08 3.62
CA VAL A 441 -36.69 8.03 2.50
C VAL A 441 -35.97 9.31 2.94
N PHE A 442 -36.24 9.81 4.15
CA PHE A 442 -35.58 11.02 4.67
C PHE A 442 -34.09 10.79 4.95
N ILE A 443 -33.73 9.62 5.46
CA ILE A 443 -32.33 9.23 5.70
C ILE A 443 -31.58 9.12 4.37
N VAL A 444 -32.16 8.46 3.35
CA VAL A 444 -31.54 8.35 2.02
C VAL A 444 -31.35 9.73 1.37
N LEU A 445 -32.35 10.61 1.44
CA LEU A 445 -32.24 11.97 0.91
C LEU A 445 -31.19 12.80 1.66
N ALA A 446 -31.05 12.63 2.98
CA ALA A 446 -30.01 13.28 3.77
C ALA A 446 -28.60 12.80 3.39
N PHE A 447 -28.41 11.49 3.14
CA PHE A 447 -27.14 10.95 2.65
C PHE A 447 -26.79 11.47 1.25
N VAL A 448 -27.76 11.53 0.34
CA VAL A 448 -27.56 12.09 -1.01
C VAL A 448 -27.21 13.58 -0.95
N ALA A 449 -27.91 14.36 -0.10
CA ALA A 449 -27.62 15.77 0.10
C ALA A 449 -26.24 16.01 0.72
N LEU A 450 -25.85 15.21 1.71
CA LEU A 450 -24.54 15.29 2.36
C LEU A 450 -23.41 14.92 1.38
N HIS A 451 -23.64 13.91 0.54
CA HIS A 451 -22.69 13.51 -0.51
C HIS A 451 -22.50 14.62 -1.56
N TYR A 452 -23.60 15.22 -2.03
CA TYR A 452 -23.55 16.36 -2.96
C TYR A 452 -22.88 17.59 -2.34
N TYR A 453 -23.15 17.88 -1.07
CA TYR A 453 -22.53 18.99 -0.34
C TYR A 453 -21.01 18.78 -0.19
N ASN A 454 -20.58 17.56 0.13
CA ASN A 454 -19.16 17.21 0.22
C ASN A 454 -18.46 17.30 -1.14
N ARG A 455 -19.13 16.91 -2.24
CA ARG A 455 -18.63 17.07 -3.61
C ARG A 455 -18.50 18.55 -3.99
N TYR A 456 -19.49 19.38 -3.69
CA TYR A 456 -19.43 20.83 -3.93
C TYR A 456 -18.27 21.48 -3.16
N ARG A 457 -18.06 21.11 -1.90
CA ARG A 457 -16.95 21.63 -1.07
C ARG A 457 -15.58 21.24 -1.63
N ARG A 458 -15.44 20.01 -2.17
CA ARG A 458 -14.21 19.57 -2.86
C ARG A 458 -13.94 20.41 -4.11
N GLN A 459 -14.94 20.62 -4.96
CA GLN A 459 -14.80 21.46 -6.16
C GLN A 459 -14.53 22.93 -5.83
N ALA A 460 -15.12 23.48 -4.77
CA ALA A 460 -14.88 24.83 -4.32
C ALA A 460 -13.43 25.04 -3.83
N ARG A 461 -12.85 24.05 -3.12
CA ARG A 461 -11.42 24.04 -2.72
C ARG A 461 -10.47 23.97 -3.92
N ILE A 462 -10.78 23.13 -4.91
CA ILE A 462 -9.98 23.03 -6.14
C ILE A 462 -9.98 24.36 -6.92
N ARG A 463 -11.13 25.05 -6.99
CA ARG A 463 -11.22 26.38 -7.63
C ARG A 463 -10.46 27.47 -6.86
N THR A 464 -10.39 27.39 -5.52
CA THR A 464 -9.60 28.34 -4.73
C THR A 464 -8.10 28.11 -4.89
N LEU A 465 -7.66 26.86 -5.03
CA LEU A 465 -6.25 26.51 -5.32
C LEU A 465 -5.84 26.87 -6.76
N SER A 466 -6.76 26.70 -7.73
CA SER A 466 -6.57 27.12 -9.12
C SER A 466 -6.44 28.64 -9.28
N GLN A 467 -7.11 29.44 -8.45
CA GLN A 467 -7.01 30.90 -8.49
C GLN A 467 -5.80 31.45 -7.73
N SER A 468 -5.24 30.73 -6.75
CA SER A 468 -4.01 31.15 -6.06
C SER A 468 -2.72 30.84 -6.84
N GLY A 469 -2.78 30.00 -7.88
CA GLY A 469 -1.62 29.57 -8.66
C GLY A 469 -1.45 30.25 -10.03
N TYR A 470 -2.34 31.17 -10.44
CA TYR A 470 -2.31 31.78 -11.77
C TYR A 470 -1.96 33.27 -11.70
N ASN A 471 -0.67 33.57 -11.54
CA ASN A 471 -0.08 34.85 -11.93
C ASN A 471 1.34 34.59 -12.43
N GLY A 472 1.50 34.50 -13.76
CA GLY A 472 2.81 34.44 -14.41
C GLY A 472 2.77 33.73 -15.76
N HIS A 473 2.55 34.51 -16.84
CA HIS A 473 3.18 34.47 -18.18
C HIS A 473 3.79 33.13 -18.67
N GLU A 474 3.64 32.68 -19.93
CA GLU A 474 3.53 33.40 -21.18
C GLU A 474 3.10 32.42 -22.32
N HIS A 475 2.38 32.94 -23.30
CA HIS A 475 1.92 32.24 -24.50
C HIS A 475 3.08 31.80 -25.41
N ILE A 476 3.11 30.52 -25.82
CA ILE A 476 3.72 30.11 -27.10
C ILE A 476 2.77 29.15 -27.82
N GLY A 477 2.38 29.54 -29.03
CA GLY A 477 1.36 28.91 -29.83
C GLY A 477 1.78 27.59 -30.48
N LEU A 478 0.81 26.68 -30.54
CA LEU A 478 0.80 25.49 -31.39
C LEU A 478 0.74 25.90 -32.87
N SER A 479 1.63 25.34 -33.69
CA SER A 479 1.35 25.14 -35.11
C SER A 479 1.54 23.67 -35.45
N ALA A 480 0.43 23.00 -35.71
CA ALA A 480 0.38 21.69 -36.33
C ALA A 480 0.78 21.80 -37.81
N ARG A 481 1.59 20.85 -38.30
CA ARG A 481 1.61 20.47 -39.70
C ARG A 481 1.66 18.95 -39.82
N TYR A 482 0.50 18.41 -40.21
CA TYR A 482 0.37 17.19 -41.00
C TYR A 482 1.01 17.41 -42.37
N SER A 483 1.85 16.46 -42.82
CA SER A 483 1.90 15.95 -44.20
C SER A 483 3.17 15.13 -44.42
N GLY A 484 3.03 13.86 -44.82
CA GLY A 484 4.11 12.96 -45.21
C GLY A 484 3.81 11.53 -44.85
#